data_AF-A0A022QNC1-F1
#
_entry.id   AF-A0A022QNC1-F1
#
_cell.length_a   1.000
_cell.length_b   1.000
_cell.length_c   1.000
_cell.angle_alpha   90.00
_cell.angle_beta   90.00
_cell.angle_gamma   90.00
#
_symmetry.space_group_name_H-M   'P 1'
#
loop_
_entity.id
_entity.type
_entity.pdbx_description
1 polymer ?
#
loop_
_entity_poly.entity_id
_entity_poly.type
_entity_poly.pdbx_seq_one_letter_code
_entity_poly.pdbx_strand_id
1 'polypeptide(L)'
;MSLVYEGYERQYCELSANLSRKCNSAAVLPDGEKKKQEVSVIQAGLDDADVLIRKMDLEARSLQPSVKATLLAKLREYKSDLNKLKREVKKLTMPNSNQPAHEDLESGMAGAHEANANQRDRLTMSTERLNQSSDRIRESRRTALETEELGVSILEDLQQQRETLLHSHKKLYDVDSAIDRSKKVLTSMSRRISRNKWIVGAVIAALILAIIVVMYFKFFH
;
A
#
# COMPACT_ATOMS: atom_id res chain seq x y z
N MET A 1 0.24 -14.03 -8.34
CA MET A 1 0.84 -12.71 -8.06
C MET A 1 1.25 -12.13 -9.41
N SER A 2 1.02 -10.84 -9.69
CA SER A 2 1.46 -10.25 -10.96
C SER A 2 2.95 -9.93 -10.90
N LEU A 3 3.74 -10.44 -11.84
CA LEU A 3 5.17 -10.13 -11.97
C LEU A 3 5.43 -8.63 -12.16
N VAL A 4 4.45 -7.92 -12.74
CA VAL A 4 4.50 -6.48 -12.97
C VAL A 4 4.40 -5.74 -11.63
N TYR A 5 3.48 -6.17 -10.75
CA TYR A 5 3.34 -5.61 -9.40
C TYR A 5 4.63 -5.79 -8.58
N GLU A 6 5.21 -7.00 -8.59
CA GLU A 6 6.46 -7.28 -7.86
C GLU A 6 7.63 -6.44 -8.39
N GLY A 7 7.70 -6.21 -9.70
CA GLY A 7 8.67 -5.32 -10.32
C GLY A 7 8.55 -3.87 -9.84
N TYR A 8 7.32 -3.36 -9.72
CA TYR A 8 7.08 -2.03 -9.17
C TYR A 8 7.31 -1.96 -7.65
N GLU A 9 6.94 -2.98 -6.89
CA GLU A 9 7.18 -3.07 -5.44
C GLU A 9 8.68 -3.04 -5.15
N ARG A 10 9.49 -3.75 -5.95
CA ARG A 10 10.96 -3.72 -5.82
C ARG A 10 11.54 -2.34 -6.11
N GLN A 11 11.12 -1.71 -7.21
CA GLN A 11 11.56 -0.35 -7.57
C GLN A 11 11.19 0.67 -6.48
N TYR A 12 9.96 0.57 -5.94
CA TYR A 12 9.50 1.42 -4.85
C TYR A 12 10.35 1.24 -3.58
N CYS A 13 10.61 -0.01 -3.18
CA CYS A 13 11.43 -0.31 -2.00
C CYS A 13 12.84 0.26 -2.14
N GLU A 14 13.47 0.08 -3.31
CA GLU A 14 14.81 0.59 -3.58
C GLU A 14 14.84 2.13 -3.57
N LEU A 15 13.87 2.76 -4.21
CA LEU A 15 13.74 4.22 -4.26
C LEU A 15 13.48 4.80 -2.87
N SER A 16 12.56 4.22 -2.09
CA SER A 16 12.24 4.65 -0.72
C SER A 16 13.46 4.54 0.22
N ALA A 17 14.23 3.45 0.12
CA ALA A 17 15.45 3.28 0.88
C ALA A 17 16.56 4.27 0.46
N ASN A 18 16.64 4.61 -0.83
CA ASN A 18 17.54 5.65 -1.32
C ASN A 18 17.13 7.04 -0.79
N LEU A 19 15.86 7.39 -0.90
CA LEU A 19 15.30 8.66 -0.44
C LEU A 19 15.47 8.84 1.08
N SER A 20 15.21 7.81 1.86
CA SER A 20 15.41 7.85 3.33
C SER A 20 16.87 8.15 3.69
N ARG A 21 17.82 7.50 3.00
CA ARG A 21 19.26 7.77 3.19
C ARG A 21 19.64 9.18 2.78
N LYS A 22 19.17 9.65 1.61
CA LYS A 22 19.42 11.01 1.13
C LYS A 22 18.80 12.06 2.05
N CYS A 23 17.61 11.82 2.59
CA CYS A 23 16.94 12.69 3.57
C CYS A 23 17.81 12.84 4.84
N ASN A 24 18.30 11.73 5.39
CA ASN A 24 19.20 11.75 6.54
C ASN A 24 20.51 12.48 6.25
N SER A 25 21.11 12.29 5.07
CA SER A 25 22.31 13.03 4.67
C SER A 25 22.04 14.53 4.50
N ALA A 26 20.92 14.90 3.88
CA ALA A 26 20.51 16.29 3.68
C ALA A 26 20.16 16.99 5.01
N ALA A 27 19.73 16.25 6.03
CA ALA A 27 19.47 16.78 7.37
C ALA A 27 20.75 17.24 8.09
N VAL A 28 21.90 16.66 7.78
CA VAL A 28 23.20 16.98 8.39
C VAL A 28 23.94 18.10 7.64
N LEU A 29 23.55 18.40 6.39
CA LEU A 29 24.18 19.43 5.59
C LEU A 29 23.86 20.84 6.14
N PRO A 30 24.85 21.76 6.19
CA PRO A 30 24.60 23.15 6.55
C PRO A 30 23.66 23.82 5.53
N ASP A 31 22.86 24.77 6.01
CA ASP A 31 21.89 25.49 5.18
C ASP A 31 22.63 26.26 4.09
N GLY A 32 22.36 25.91 2.83
CA GLY A 32 23.07 26.44 1.67
C GLY A 32 22.56 25.87 0.36
N GLU A 33 23.14 26.33 -0.75
CA GLU A 33 22.72 25.99 -2.10
C GLU A 33 22.80 24.48 -2.38
N LYS A 34 23.82 23.80 -1.81
CA LYS A 34 23.98 22.34 -1.88
C LYS A 34 22.84 21.57 -1.21
N LYS A 35 22.38 22.03 -0.03
CA LYS A 35 21.25 21.42 0.68
C LYS A 35 19.95 21.62 -0.09
N LYS A 36 19.74 22.82 -0.65
CA LYS A 36 18.57 23.13 -1.49
C LYS A 36 18.53 22.26 -2.75
N GLN A 37 19.69 22.03 -3.39
CA GLN A 37 19.79 21.16 -4.55
C GLN A 37 19.50 19.69 -4.19
N GLU A 38 20.08 19.17 -3.11
CA GLU A 38 19.79 17.81 -2.61
C GLU A 38 18.32 17.64 -2.24
N VAL A 39 17.72 18.61 -1.55
CA VAL A 39 16.28 18.61 -1.23
C VAL A 39 15.43 18.57 -2.51
N SER A 40 15.80 19.31 -3.56
CA SER A 40 15.10 19.26 -4.84
C SER A 40 15.19 17.88 -5.52
N VAL A 41 16.33 17.21 -5.42
CA VAL A 41 16.51 15.84 -5.95
C VAL A 41 15.68 14.84 -5.14
N ILE A 42 15.63 14.99 -3.82
CA ILE A 42 14.79 14.17 -2.94
C ILE A 42 13.30 14.39 -3.26
N GLN A 43 12.88 15.65 -3.49
CA GLN A 43 11.52 15.99 -3.85
C GLN A 43 11.09 15.31 -5.17
N ALA A 44 11.94 15.38 -6.21
CA ALA A 44 11.67 14.70 -7.48
C ALA A 44 11.53 13.17 -7.31
N GLY A 45 12.41 12.55 -6.51
CA GLY A 45 12.31 11.11 -6.25
C GLY A 45 11.10 10.73 -5.39
N LEU A 46 10.60 11.62 -4.51
CA LEU A 46 9.34 11.43 -3.80
C LEU A 46 8.14 11.41 -4.76
N ASP A 47 8.18 12.23 -5.81
CA ASP A 47 7.14 12.23 -6.85
C ASP A 47 7.21 10.95 -7.70
N ASP A 48 8.41 10.48 -8.05
CA ASP A 48 8.61 9.18 -8.73
C ASP A 48 8.09 8.00 -7.90
N ALA A 49 8.32 8.03 -6.58
CA ALA A 49 7.80 7.02 -5.67
C ALA A 49 6.26 7.06 -5.58
N ASP A 50 5.65 8.24 -5.64
CA ASP A 50 4.19 8.42 -5.74
C ASP A 50 3.64 7.80 -7.04
N VAL A 51 4.35 7.98 -8.16
CA VAL A 51 4.00 7.37 -9.46
C VAL A 51 4.08 5.85 -9.38
N LEU A 52 5.10 5.28 -8.73
CA LEU A 52 5.22 3.82 -8.54
C LEU A 52 4.06 3.27 -7.70
N ILE A 53 3.68 3.95 -6.60
CA ILE A 53 2.51 3.57 -5.80
C ILE A 53 1.23 3.58 -6.66
N ARG A 54 1.03 4.60 -7.51
CA ARG A 54 -0.13 4.66 -8.42
C ARG A 54 -0.13 3.51 -9.43
N LYS A 55 1.03 3.17 -10.01
CA LYS A 55 1.16 2.03 -10.94
C LYS A 55 0.84 0.70 -10.26
N MET A 56 1.34 0.51 -9.03
CA MET A 56 1.02 -0.65 -8.20
C MET A 56 -0.47 -0.73 -7.85
N ASP A 57 -1.12 0.40 -7.56
CA ASP A 57 -2.56 0.46 -7.28
C ASP A 57 -3.38 0.03 -8.50
N LEU A 58 -3.05 0.54 -9.70
CA LEU A 58 -3.70 0.14 -10.94
C LEU A 58 -3.56 -1.37 -11.22
N GLU A 59 -2.35 -1.90 -11.02
CA GLU A 59 -2.07 -3.32 -11.19
C GLU A 59 -2.76 -4.18 -10.10
N ALA A 60 -2.87 -3.68 -8.86
CA ALA A 60 -3.57 -4.37 -7.78
C ALA A 60 -5.09 -4.44 -8.03
N ARG A 61 -5.67 -3.42 -8.68
CA ARG A 61 -7.10 -3.38 -9.03
C ARG A 61 -7.49 -4.38 -10.11
N SER A 62 -6.57 -4.79 -10.98
CA SER A 62 -6.82 -5.78 -12.04
C SER A 62 -6.77 -7.24 -11.53
N LEU A 63 -6.35 -7.46 -10.29
CA LEU A 63 -6.19 -8.78 -9.67
C LEU A 63 -7.47 -9.28 -8.98
N GLN A 64 -7.48 -10.58 -8.65
CA GLN A 64 -8.59 -11.23 -7.96
C GLN A 64 -8.89 -10.58 -6.58
N PRO A 65 -10.17 -10.55 -6.14
CA PRO A 65 -10.59 -9.82 -4.93
C PRO A 65 -9.83 -10.17 -3.65
N SER A 66 -9.46 -11.45 -3.47
CA SER A 66 -8.72 -11.93 -2.30
C SER A 66 -7.28 -11.40 -2.24
N VAL A 67 -6.60 -11.34 -3.39
CA VAL A 67 -5.23 -10.82 -3.51
C VAL A 67 -5.23 -9.29 -3.49
N LYS A 68 -6.23 -8.67 -4.14
CA LYS A 68 -6.45 -7.22 -4.17
C LYS A 68 -6.52 -6.64 -2.76
N ALA A 69 -7.28 -7.24 -1.84
CA ALA A 69 -7.41 -6.74 -0.47
C ALA A 69 -6.06 -6.66 0.27
N THR A 70 -5.24 -7.70 0.15
CA THR A 70 -3.90 -7.77 0.78
C THR A 70 -2.93 -6.75 0.18
N LEU A 71 -2.96 -6.56 -1.14
CA LEU A 71 -2.08 -5.60 -1.82
C LEU A 71 -2.48 -4.15 -1.53
N LEU A 72 -3.78 -3.84 -1.47
CA LEU A 72 -4.26 -2.52 -1.09
C LEU A 72 -3.91 -2.16 0.37
N ALA A 73 -3.90 -3.14 1.27
CA ALA A 73 -3.44 -2.92 2.64
C ALA A 73 -1.95 -2.52 2.68
N LYS A 74 -1.09 -3.22 1.93
CA LYS A 74 0.33 -2.85 1.77
C LYS A 74 0.52 -1.48 1.13
N LEU A 75 -0.24 -1.17 0.07
CA LEU A 75 -0.18 0.13 -0.59
C LEU A 75 -0.54 1.28 0.35
N ARG A 76 -1.46 1.06 1.28
CA ARG A 76 -1.80 2.05 2.32
C ARG A 76 -0.62 2.30 3.27
N GLU A 77 0.11 1.25 3.65
CA GLU A 77 1.31 1.37 4.47
C GLU A 77 2.41 2.15 3.74
N TYR A 78 2.68 1.79 2.48
CA TYR A 78 3.63 2.51 1.63
C TYR A 78 3.29 3.99 1.48
N LYS A 79 2.01 4.30 1.22
CA LYS A 79 1.54 5.69 1.11
C LYS A 79 1.69 6.45 2.43
N SER A 80 1.44 5.80 3.57
CA SER A 80 1.66 6.39 4.90
C SER A 80 3.14 6.72 5.12
N ASP A 81 4.04 5.79 4.82
CA ASP A 81 5.47 6.00 5.03
C ASP A 81 6.06 7.06 4.09
N LEU A 82 5.63 7.08 2.83
CA LEU A 82 6.00 8.13 1.88
C LEU A 82 5.51 9.51 2.35
N ASN A 83 4.32 9.59 2.95
CA ASN A 83 3.82 10.84 3.55
C ASN A 83 4.62 11.28 4.77
N LYS A 84 5.14 10.36 5.60
CA LYS A 84 6.05 10.71 6.68
C LYS A 84 7.34 11.32 6.11
N LEU A 85 7.91 10.69 5.08
CA LEU A 85 9.13 11.16 4.43
C LEU A 85 8.94 12.53 3.76
N LYS A 86 7.80 12.75 3.07
CA LYS A 86 7.42 14.07 2.53
C LYS A 86 7.38 15.16 3.61
N ARG A 87 6.87 14.85 4.81
CA ARG A 87 6.84 15.81 5.93
C ARG A 87 8.23 16.13 6.46
N GLU A 88 9.11 15.14 6.55
CA GLU A 88 10.51 15.34 6.98
C GLU A 88 11.25 16.25 5.99
N VAL A 89 11.15 15.98 4.69
CA VAL A 89 11.79 16.81 3.64
C VAL A 89 11.24 18.24 3.65
N LYS A 90 9.93 18.40 3.83
CA LYS A 90 9.33 19.73 3.99
C LYS A 90 9.89 20.46 5.21
N LYS A 91 10.13 19.76 6.32
CA LYS A 91 10.75 20.32 7.53
C LYS A 91 12.20 20.76 7.29
N LEU A 92 12.93 20.05 6.43
CA LEU A 92 14.31 20.40 6.01
C LEU A 92 14.36 21.63 5.09
N THR A 93 13.27 21.92 4.38
CA THR A 93 13.15 23.03 3.41
C THR A 93 12.65 24.31 4.08
N MET A 94 11.95 24.20 5.21
CA MET A 94 11.55 25.37 5.98
C MET A 94 12.79 26.02 6.58
N PRO A 95 13.06 27.32 6.31
CA PRO A 95 14.17 28.01 6.94
C PRO A 95 13.97 27.92 8.46
N ASN A 96 14.98 27.42 9.14
CA ASN A 96 15.00 27.28 10.59
C ASN A 96 14.99 28.69 11.20
N SER A 97 13.80 29.28 11.40
CA SER A 97 13.66 30.57 12.09
C SER A 97 13.91 30.46 13.61
N ASN A 98 14.42 29.32 14.08
CA ASN A 98 14.93 29.12 15.44
C ASN A 98 16.40 29.54 15.58
N GLN A 99 16.82 30.61 14.89
CA GLN A 99 17.78 31.49 15.55
C GLN A 99 16.96 32.39 16.47
N PRO A 100 17.04 32.24 17.81
CA PRO A 100 16.61 33.34 18.66
C PRO A 100 17.43 34.54 18.19
N ALA A 101 16.74 35.58 17.72
CA ALA A 101 17.35 36.88 17.58
C ALA A 101 17.95 37.20 18.95
N HIS A 102 19.26 37.04 19.08
CA HIS A 102 20.01 37.66 20.15
C HIS A 102 19.90 39.14 19.82
N GLU A 103 18.91 39.77 20.45
CA GLU A 103 18.71 41.20 20.48
C GLU A 103 19.94 41.84 21.14
N ASP A 104 20.98 42.11 20.36
CA ASP A 104 21.94 43.16 20.69
C ASP A 104 21.24 44.49 20.41
N LEU A 105 20.40 44.88 21.37
CA LEU A 105 19.89 46.22 21.56
C LEU A 105 21.01 47.11 22.09
N GLU A 106 21.96 47.48 21.23
CA GLU A 106 22.88 48.57 21.56
C GLU A 106 23.33 49.32 20.31
N SER A 107 22.64 50.42 20.01
CA SER A 107 23.27 51.73 19.87
C SER A 107 22.23 52.74 19.40
N GLY A 108 22.00 53.73 20.26
CA GLY A 108 21.09 54.84 20.00
C GLY A 108 21.70 55.93 19.14
N MET A 109 20.78 56.67 18.51
CA MET A 109 20.86 58.11 18.27
C MET A 109 21.90 58.63 17.27
N ALA A 110 21.51 58.70 15.98
CA ALA A 110 21.94 59.79 15.10
C ALA A 110 20.95 60.01 13.93
N GLY A 111 20.48 61.25 13.78
CA GLY A 111 20.13 61.83 12.48
C GLY A 111 18.69 61.66 11.96
N ALA A 112 17.83 62.63 12.29
CA ALA A 112 16.44 62.75 11.81
C ALA A 112 16.28 63.06 10.29
N HIS A 113 17.22 62.68 9.43
CA HIS A 113 17.15 62.90 7.98
C HIS A 113 17.13 61.59 7.14
N GLU A 114 17.36 60.43 7.76
CA GLU A 114 17.30 59.09 7.10
C GLU A 114 15.96 58.35 7.28
N ALA A 115 15.03 58.91 8.06
CA ALA A 115 13.79 58.23 8.44
C ALA A 115 12.85 57.92 7.24
N ASN A 116 12.91 58.68 6.15
CA ASN A 116 11.98 58.54 5.02
C ASN A 116 12.42 57.43 4.03
N ALA A 117 13.72 57.24 3.81
CA ALA A 117 14.24 56.14 3.00
C ALA A 117 14.04 54.79 3.71
N ASN A 118 14.31 54.75 5.02
CA ASN A 118 14.11 53.57 5.86
C ASN A 118 12.64 53.13 5.95
N GLN A 119 11.68 54.06 5.87
CA GLN A 119 10.26 53.73 5.89
C GLN A 119 9.79 53.10 4.57
N ARG A 120 10.32 53.57 3.43
CA ARG A 120 10.07 52.98 2.11
C ARG A 120 10.71 51.59 1.98
N ASP A 121 11.92 51.41 2.45
CA ASP A 121 12.58 50.09 2.47
C ASP A 121 11.86 49.10 3.41
N ARG A 122 11.42 49.56 4.60
CA ARG A 122 10.60 48.72 5.50
C ARG A 122 9.25 48.33 4.87
N LEU A 123 8.59 49.25 4.17
CA LEU A 123 7.34 48.96 3.48
C LEU A 123 7.55 47.99 2.31
N THR A 124 8.61 48.16 1.52
CA THR A 124 8.95 47.27 0.40
C THR A 124 9.30 45.87 0.90
N MET A 125 10.12 45.75 1.95
CA MET A 125 10.38 44.48 2.64
C MET A 125 9.12 43.84 3.20
N SER A 126 8.21 44.64 3.78
CA SER A 126 6.95 44.11 4.31
C SER A 126 6.05 43.58 3.19
N THR A 127 6.02 44.25 2.03
CA THR A 127 5.21 43.89 0.88
C THR A 127 5.75 42.63 0.20
N GLU A 128 7.07 42.51 0.07
CA GLU A 128 7.72 41.34 -0.50
C GLU A 128 7.54 40.09 0.39
N ARG A 129 7.64 40.26 1.72
CA ARG A 129 7.29 39.21 2.69
C ARG A 129 5.83 38.78 2.59
N LEU A 130 4.91 39.72 2.39
CA LEU A 130 3.49 39.44 2.26
C LEU A 130 3.18 38.69 0.96
N ASN A 131 3.79 39.10 -0.15
CA ASN A 131 3.64 38.45 -1.44
C ASN A 131 4.17 37.01 -1.39
N GLN A 132 5.35 36.81 -0.78
CA GLN A 132 5.92 35.49 -0.59
C GLN A 132 5.07 34.59 0.34
N SER A 133 4.42 35.18 1.35
CA SER A 133 3.47 34.45 2.20
C SER A 133 2.18 34.08 1.43
N SER A 134 1.70 34.97 0.57
CA SER A 134 0.53 34.74 -0.29
C SER A 134 0.76 33.59 -1.27
N ASP A 135 1.92 33.56 -1.92
CA ASP A 135 2.32 32.47 -2.82
C ASP A 135 2.41 31.14 -2.08
N ARG A 136 2.98 31.12 -0.86
CA ARG A 136 3.04 29.92 -0.01
C ARG A 136 1.65 29.44 0.42
N ILE A 137 0.73 30.35 0.73
CA ILE A 137 -0.67 29.98 1.06
C ILE A 137 -1.36 29.38 -0.16
N ARG A 138 -1.13 29.95 -1.36
CA ARG A 138 -1.71 29.45 -2.60
C ARG A 138 -1.18 28.05 -2.95
N GLU A 139 0.13 27.83 -2.81
CA GLU A 139 0.75 26.52 -3.02
C GLU A 139 0.28 25.50 -1.98
N SER A 140 0.25 25.88 -0.69
CA SER A 140 -0.26 25.01 0.38
C SER A 140 -1.73 24.66 0.19
N ARG A 141 -2.57 25.58 -0.30
CA ARG A 141 -3.98 25.31 -0.60
C ARG A 141 -4.11 24.33 -1.76
N ARG A 142 -3.27 24.45 -2.80
CA ARG A 142 -3.25 23.52 -3.92
C ARG A 142 -2.88 22.11 -3.48
N THR A 143 -1.78 21.95 -2.74
CA THR A 143 -1.37 20.64 -2.21
C THR A 143 -2.42 20.05 -1.26
N ALA A 144 -3.09 20.89 -0.46
CA ALA A 144 -4.16 20.44 0.43
C ALA A 144 -5.37 19.91 -0.36
N LEU A 145 -5.78 20.59 -1.44
CA LEU A 145 -6.87 20.15 -2.31
C LEU A 145 -6.52 18.84 -3.04
N GLU A 146 -5.30 18.71 -3.55
CA GLU A 146 -4.81 17.46 -4.15
C GLU A 146 -4.79 16.30 -3.13
N THR A 147 -4.54 16.62 -1.85
CA THR A 147 -4.60 15.65 -0.74
C THR A 147 -6.04 15.31 -0.33
N GLU A 148 -6.97 16.27 -0.44
CA GLU A 148 -8.40 16.08 -0.16
C GLU A 148 -9.05 15.19 -1.22
N GLU A 149 -8.81 15.44 -2.51
CA GLU A 149 -9.29 14.61 -3.61
C GLU A 149 -8.77 13.17 -3.48
N LEU A 150 -7.51 13.02 -3.11
CA LEU A 150 -6.90 11.73 -2.82
C LEU A 150 -7.51 11.05 -1.59
N GLY A 151 -7.89 11.83 -0.57
CA GLY A 151 -8.58 11.36 0.64
C GLY A 151 -10.00 10.89 0.35
N VAL A 152 -10.72 11.60 -0.53
CA VAL A 152 -12.06 11.23 -1.00
C VAL A 152 -12.01 9.91 -1.78
N SER A 153 -11.05 9.76 -2.70
CA SER A 153 -10.86 8.50 -3.44
C SER A 153 -10.53 7.31 -2.52
N ILE A 154 -9.74 7.53 -1.46
CA ILE A 154 -9.49 6.50 -0.43
C ILE A 154 -10.78 6.14 0.33
N LEU A 155 -11.61 7.14 0.67
CA LEU A 155 -12.86 6.91 1.40
C LEU A 155 -13.87 6.12 0.56
N GLU A 156 -13.97 6.44 -0.73
CA GLU A 156 -14.83 5.77 -1.69
C GLU A 156 -14.42 4.30 -1.87
N ASP A 157 -13.11 4.04 -2.01
CA ASP A 157 -12.58 2.67 -2.06
C ASP A 157 -12.81 1.89 -0.75
N LEU A 158 -12.74 2.55 0.42
CA LEU A 158 -13.04 1.92 1.71
C LEU A 158 -14.53 1.54 1.83
N GLN A 159 -15.44 2.39 1.33
CA GLN A 159 -16.86 2.03 1.24
C GLN A 159 -17.07 0.84 0.30
N GLN A 160 -16.39 0.81 -0.84
CA GLN A 160 -16.49 -0.30 -1.80
C GLN A 160 -15.89 -1.61 -1.23
N GLN A 161 -14.81 -1.51 -0.46
CA GLN A 161 -14.26 -2.65 0.30
C GLN A 161 -15.21 -3.13 1.40
N ARG A 162 -15.90 -2.22 2.10
CA ARG A 162 -16.92 -2.60 3.10
C ARG A 162 -18.07 -3.36 2.45
N GLU A 163 -18.58 -2.91 1.30
CA GLU A 163 -19.62 -3.62 0.56
C GLU A 163 -19.15 -5.00 0.06
N THR A 164 -17.91 -5.09 -0.41
CA THR A 164 -17.32 -6.36 -0.87
C THR A 164 -17.09 -7.34 0.28
N LEU A 165 -16.69 -6.83 1.46
CA LEU A 165 -16.53 -7.62 2.68
C LEU A 165 -17.89 -8.12 3.20
N LEU A 166 -18.92 -7.26 3.19
CA LEU A 166 -20.30 -7.64 3.49
C LEU A 166 -20.84 -8.69 2.50
N HIS A 167 -20.51 -8.59 1.20
CA HIS A 167 -20.88 -9.60 0.21
C HIS A 167 -20.08 -10.91 0.33
N SER A 168 -18.84 -10.83 0.81
CA SER A 168 -18.01 -12.02 1.07
C SER A 168 -18.54 -12.83 2.25
N HIS A 169 -19.15 -12.19 3.25
CA HIS A 169 -19.90 -12.90 4.30
C HIS A 169 -21.10 -13.70 3.75
N LYS A 170 -21.67 -13.30 2.60
CA LYS A 170 -22.75 -14.04 1.93
C LYS A 170 -22.23 -15.21 1.08
N LYS A 171 -20.98 -15.15 0.59
CA LYS A 171 -20.31 -16.27 -0.10
C LYS A 171 -19.74 -17.34 0.83
N LEU A 172 -19.53 -17.06 2.11
CA LEU A 172 -19.16 -18.10 3.08
C LEU A 172 -20.31 -19.10 3.35
N TYR A 173 -21.56 -18.74 3.06
CA TYR A 173 -22.68 -19.69 3.09
C TYR A 173 -22.75 -20.58 1.83
N ASP A 174 -22.13 -20.16 0.72
CA ASP A 174 -22.13 -20.90 -0.54
C ASP A 174 -20.92 -21.84 -0.69
N VAL A 175 -19.89 -21.67 0.16
CA VAL A 175 -18.77 -22.63 0.26
C VAL A 175 -19.20 -23.89 1.00
N ASP A 176 -20.15 -23.80 1.94
CA ASP A 176 -20.73 -24.98 2.60
C ASP A 176 -21.59 -25.81 1.62
N SER A 177 -22.23 -25.16 0.63
CA SER A 177 -23.01 -25.83 -0.42
C SER A 177 -22.10 -26.57 -1.44
N ALA A 178 -20.92 -26.02 -1.73
CA ALA A 178 -19.92 -26.66 -2.59
C ALA A 178 -19.19 -27.83 -1.92
N ILE A 179 -19.00 -27.76 -0.59
CA ILE A 179 -18.48 -28.88 0.22
C ILE A 179 -19.51 -30.01 0.32
N ASP A 180 -20.80 -29.69 0.43
CA ASP A 180 -21.85 -30.71 0.47
C ASP A 180 -22.03 -31.41 -0.90
N ARG A 181 -21.93 -30.67 -2.01
CA ARG A 181 -21.90 -31.28 -3.36
C ARG A 181 -20.67 -32.16 -3.60
N SER A 182 -19.51 -31.78 -3.09
CA SER A 182 -18.28 -32.56 -3.25
C SER A 182 -18.32 -33.87 -2.43
N LYS A 183 -18.87 -33.83 -1.20
CA LYS A 183 -19.14 -35.04 -0.40
C LYS A 183 -20.16 -35.95 -1.07
N LYS A 184 -21.18 -35.41 -1.75
CA LYS A 184 -22.22 -36.21 -2.43
C LYS A 184 -21.67 -36.96 -3.65
N VAL A 185 -20.77 -36.35 -4.42
CA VAL A 185 -20.11 -37.01 -5.57
C VAL A 185 -19.14 -38.10 -5.09
N LEU A 186 -18.32 -37.82 -4.07
CA LEU A 186 -17.36 -38.80 -3.53
C LEU A 186 -18.08 -40.02 -2.91
N THR A 187 -19.18 -39.80 -2.20
CA THR A 187 -19.99 -40.89 -1.62
C THR A 187 -20.70 -41.73 -2.70
N SER A 188 -21.10 -41.11 -3.82
CA SER A 188 -21.72 -41.83 -4.95
C SER A 188 -20.73 -42.70 -5.74
N MET A 189 -19.46 -42.29 -5.83
CA MET A 189 -18.39 -43.11 -6.43
C MET A 189 -17.95 -44.25 -5.50
N SER A 190 -17.84 -43.99 -4.19
CA SER A 190 -17.45 -44.99 -3.20
C SER A 190 -18.44 -46.17 -3.11
N ARG A 191 -19.75 -45.90 -3.19
CA ARG A 191 -20.79 -46.95 -3.14
C ARG A 191 -20.73 -47.94 -4.32
N ARG A 192 -20.34 -47.49 -5.52
CA ARG A 192 -20.23 -48.37 -6.70
C ARG A 192 -19.07 -49.34 -6.59
N ILE A 193 -17.95 -48.91 -5.98
CA ILE A 193 -16.76 -49.73 -5.80
C ILE A 193 -17.00 -50.84 -4.75
N SER A 194 -17.67 -50.53 -3.65
CA SER A 194 -17.97 -51.54 -2.61
C SER A 194 -18.89 -52.64 -3.13
N ARG A 195 -19.91 -52.32 -3.94
CA ARG A 195 -20.82 -53.34 -4.47
C ARG A 195 -20.13 -54.31 -5.43
N ASN A 196 -19.25 -53.81 -6.30
CA ASN A 196 -18.46 -54.68 -7.19
C ASN A 196 -17.49 -55.57 -6.40
N LYS A 197 -16.89 -55.08 -5.31
CA LYS A 197 -16.04 -55.91 -4.42
C LYS A 197 -16.81 -57.09 -3.79
N TRP A 198 -18.05 -56.86 -3.35
CA TRP A 198 -18.89 -57.92 -2.78
C TRP A 198 -19.31 -58.97 -3.83
N ILE A 199 -19.67 -58.55 -5.05
CA ILE A 199 -20.04 -59.47 -6.14
C ILE A 199 -18.85 -60.36 -6.50
N VAL A 200 -17.65 -59.78 -6.66
CA VAL A 200 -16.44 -60.55 -6.97
C VAL A 200 -16.10 -61.53 -5.83
N GLY A 201 -16.21 -61.10 -4.58
CA GLY A 201 -16.00 -61.98 -3.42
C GLY A 201 -16.98 -63.16 -3.36
N ALA A 202 -18.27 -62.92 -3.65
CA ALA A 202 -19.29 -63.96 -3.68
C ALA A 202 -19.04 -65.01 -4.78
N VAL A 203 -18.62 -64.58 -5.97
CA VAL A 203 -18.28 -65.49 -7.08
C VAL A 203 -17.08 -66.39 -6.72
N ILE A 204 -16.04 -65.81 -6.12
CA ILE A 204 -14.87 -66.57 -5.66
C ILE A 204 -15.26 -67.59 -4.59
N ALA A 205 -16.08 -67.20 -3.61
CA ALA A 205 -16.57 -68.10 -2.57
C ALA A 205 -17.41 -69.26 -3.14
N ALA A 206 -18.29 -68.98 -4.12
CA ALA A 206 -19.08 -70.00 -4.78
C ALA A 206 -18.23 -71.01 -5.57
N LEU A 207 -17.17 -70.54 -6.25
CA LEU A 207 -16.22 -71.43 -6.95
C LEU A 207 -15.47 -72.34 -5.97
N ILE A 208 -15.01 -71.80 -4.84
CA ILE A 208 -14.34 -72.60 -3.80
C ILE A 208 -15.29 -73.67 -3.26
N LEU A 209 -16.55 -73.29 -2.97
CA LEU A 209 -17.55 -74.23 -2.46
C LEU A 209 -17.86 -75.33 -3.48
N ALA A 210 -17.98 -75.00 -4.77
CA ALA A 210 -18.18 -75.99 -5.82
C ALA A 210 -17.00 -77.00 -5.90
N ILE A 211 -15.76 -76.52 -5.79
CA ILE A 211 -14.57 -77.39 -5.76
C ILE A 211 -14.62 -78.32 -4.53
N ILE A 212 -14.96 -77.80 -3.36
CA ILE A 212 -15.08 -78.60 -2.13
C ILE A 212 -16.15 -79.68 -2.30
N VAL A 213 -17.31 -79.35 -2.87
CA VAL A 213 -18.40 -80.32 -3.10
C VAL A 213 -17.96 -81.42 -4.07
N VAL A 214 -17.33 -81.07 -5.19
CA VAL A 214 -16.80 -82.05 -6.15
C VAL A 214 -15.75 -82.94 -5.50
N MET A 215 -14.86 -82.37 -4.70
CA MET A 215 -13.83 -83.13 -4.00
C MET A 215 -14.44 -84.08 -2.96
N TYR A 216 -15.48 -83.64 -2.23
CA TYR A 216 -16.20 -84.47 -1.27
C TYR A 216 -16.90 -85.64 -1.97
N PHE A 217 -17.64 -85.38 -3.05
CA PHE A 217 -18.30 -86.44 -3.82
C PHE A 217 -17.29 -87.43 -4.42
N LYS A 218 -16.15 -86.95 -4.92
CA LYS A 218 -15.08 -87.82 -5.46
C LYS A 218 -14.35 -88.64 -4.40
N PHE A 219 -14.32 -88.17 -3.15
CA PHE A 219 -13.61 -88.86 -2.07
C PHE A 219 -14.52 -89.83 -1.31
N PHE A 220 -15.82 -89.53 -1.23
CA PHE A 220 -16.82 -90.38 -0.55
C PHE A 220 -17.56 -91.35 -1.49
N HIS A 221 -17.48 -91.17 -2.81
CA HIS A 221 -17.99 -92.09 -3.83
C HIS A 221 -16.83 -92.60 -4.69
#